data_AF-H2U6K1-F1
#
_entry.id   AF-H2U6K1-F1
#
_cell.length_a   1.000
_cell.length_b   1.000
_cell.length_c   1.000
_cell.angle_alpha   90.00
_cell.angle_beta   90.00
_cell.angle_gamma   90.00
#
_symmetry.space_group_name_H-M   'P 1'
#
loop_
_entity.id
_entity.type
_entity.pdbx_description
1 polymer ?
#
loop_
_entity_poly.entity_id
_entity_poly.type
_entity_poly.pdbx_seq_one_letter_code
_entity_poly.pdbx_strand_id
1 'polypeptide(L)'
;MRQIWVCFCPLLLTVDLVNLAGFVKCKQKMEQSEVETQEPAGSQHVSDKESEHQQTKEATGDVSSQEPNEARVNRFKLFEKVMQKSLEKFIELASFHRFSSVFRPLYKKNPQKMENIHKQFIEELKKAIQDDICKLVEEGQLEAKLNELDKLERAAKDRPNPAWRPSGIPEQDFCSFLMPYFQKQEAYMRVELKKIQAENAALAQKVQAGREGIAETERRISSTVDEWKASVAEFERLAASLSPADVFDV
;
A
#
# COMPACT_ATOMS: atom_id res chain seq x y z
N MET A 1 -44.38 34.58 23.90
CA MET A 1 -44.31 33.22 24.50
C MET A 1 -44.11 32.25 23.35
N ARG A 2 -43.08 31.42 23.21
CA ARG A 2 -42.08 30.88 24.14
C ARG A 2 -40.74 30.74 23.40
N GLN A 3 -39.67 30.98 24.15
CA GLN A 3 -38.27 30.76 23.79
C GLN A 3 -38.01 29.25 23.67
N ILE A 4 -37.28 28.82 22.63
CA ILE A 4 -36.72 27.47 22.54
C ILE A 4 -35.26 27.59 22.95
N TRP A 5 -34.98 27.11 24.16
CA TRP A 5 -33.64 26.99 24.71
C TRP A 5 -32.87 25.90 23.97
N VAL A 6 -31.74 26.29 23.38
CA VAL A 6 -30.70 25.39 22.87
C VAL A 6 -29.99 24.79 24.09
N CYS A 7 -30.20 23.51 24.38
CA CYS A 7 -29.35 22.78 25.31
C CYS A 7 -28.02 22.47 24.61
N PHE A 8 -27.04 23.34 24.83
CA PHE A 8 -25.64 23.11 24.49
C PHE A 8 -25.07 22.10 25.50
N CYS A 9 -24.89 20.84 25.09
CA CYS A 9 -24.25 19.81 25.90
C CYS A 9 -22.73 19.91 25.70
N PRO A 10 -21.90 20.22 26.71
CA PRO A 10 -20.46 20.47 26.50
C PRO A 10 -19.58 19.22 26.33
N LEU A 11 -20.16 18.02 26.26
CA LEU A 11 -19.40 16.76 26.34
C LEU A 11 -19.03 16.11 25.00
N LEU A 12 -19.30 16.75 23.86
CA LEU A 12 -18.95 16.19 22.54
C LEU A 12 -17.74 16.83 21.86
N LEU A 13 -17.09 17.84 22.43
CA LEU A 13 -15.95 18.53 21.78
C LEU A 13 -14.56 18.08 22.22
N THR A 14 -14.44 17.12 23.14
CA THR A 14 -13.14 16.62 23.62
C THR A 14 -12.71 15.28 23.01
N VAL A 15 -13.55 14.63 22.20
CA VAL A 15 -13.22 13.33 21.57
C VAL A 15 -12.43 13.51 20.27
N ASP A 16 -12.47 14.69 19.63
CA ASP A 16 -11.85 14.89 18.31
C ASP A 16 -10.39 15.38 18.33
N LEU A 17 -9.88 15.95 19.44
CA LEU A 17 -8.46 16.36 19.50
C LEU A 17 -7.51 15.20 19.84
N VAL A 18 -7.95 14.23 20.63
CA VAL A 18 -7.10 13.09 21.04
C VAL A 18 -6.90 12.11 19.88
N ASN A 19 -7.90 11.97 19.00
CA ASN A 19 -7.85 11.08 17.84
C ASN A 19 -6.90 11.58 16.74
N LEU A 20 -6.81 12.90 16.54
CA LEU A 20 -5.90 13.47 15.54
C LEU A 20 -4.42 13.34 15.97
N ALA A 21 -4.13 13.47 17.27
CA ALA A 21 -2.80 13.25 17.82
C ALA A 21 -2.34 11.78 17.68
N GLY A 22 -3.26 10.81 17.84
CA GLY A 22 -3.00 9.39 17.60
C GLY A 22 -2.71 9.07 16.14
N PHE A 23 -3.43 9.71 15.22
CA PHE A 23 -3.25 9.55 13.77
C PHE A 23 -1.88 10.07 13.30
N VAL A 24 -1.45 11.23 13.78
CA VAL A 24 -0.13 11.81 13.46
C VAL A 24 1.02 10.98 14.04
N LYS A 25 0.85 10.45 15.26
CA LYS A 25 1.85 9.57 15.91
C LYS A 25 2.03 8.25 15.15
N CYS A 26 0.95 7.66 14.62
CA CYS A 26 1.01 6.47 13.78
C CYS A 26 1.71 6.70 12.44
N LYS A 27 1.49 7.86 11.80
CA LYS A 27 2.14 8.20 10.54
C LYS A 27 3.67 8.29 10.69
N GLN A 28 4.14 8.95 11.76
CA GLN A 28 5.58 9.05 12.07
C GLN A 28 6.22 7.70 12.40
N LYS A 29 5.47 6.78 13.04
CA LYS A 29 5.98 5.44 13.39
C LYS A 29 6.04 4.50 12.19
N MET A 30 5.19 4.72 11.18
CA MET A 30 5.21 3.98 9.91
C MET A 30 6.32 4.45 8.96
N GLU A 31 6.64 5.75 8.90
CA GLU A 31 7.75 6.28 8.07
C GLU A 31 9.14 5.86 8.60
N GLN A 32 9.28 5.56 9.89
CA GLN A 32 10.55 5.08 10.49
C GLN A 32 10.82 3.59 10.29
N SER A 33 9.80 2.78 9.96
CA SER A 33 9.93 1.32 9.82
C SER A 33 10.17 0.85 8.37
N GLU A 34 10.19 1.76 7.39
CA GLU A 34 10.56 1.45 6.00
C GLU A 34 12.08 1.54 5.74
N VAL A 35 12.88 2.09 6.66
CA VAL A 35 14.33 2.30 6.46
C VAL A 35 15.19 1.10 6.88
N GLU A 36 14.67 0.21 7.71
CA GLU A 36 15.38 -0.99 8.18
C GLU A 36 14.56 -2.22 7.85
N THR A 37 14.88 -2.93 6.76
CA THR A 37 15.05 -4.40 6.72
C THR A 37 15.40 -4.82 5.28
N GLN A 38 16.67 -5.18 5.10
CA GLN A 38 17.16 -6.07 4.05
C GLN A 38 16.80 -7.53 4.39
N GLU A 39 16.50 -8.32 3.36
CA GLU A 39 16.52 -9.80 3.32
C GLU A 39 17.90 -10.39 3.72
N PRO A 40 18.07 -11.71 4.07
CA PRO A 40 17.37 -12.85 3.46
C PRO A 40 17.07 -14.12 4.33
N ALA A 41 16.37 -15.06 3.67
CA ALA A 41 16.50 -16.53 3.69
C ALA A 41 15.55 -17.41 4.56
N GLY A 42 14.93 -18.41 3.90
CA GLY A 42 14.73 -19.76 4.49
C GLY A 42 13.36 -20.46 4.38
N SER A 43 13.12 -21.14 3.24
CA SER A 43 12.46 -22.46 3.00
C SER A 43 11.45 -23.11 4.00
N GLN A 44 10.29 -23.56 3.47
CA GLN A 44 9.71 -24.94 3.49
C GLN A 44 8.19 -24.89 3.20
N HIS A 45 7.71 -25.25 2.00
CA HIS A 45 7.21 -26.57 1.53
C HIS A 45 6.11 -27.24 2.38
N VAL A 46 4.85 -27.19 1.91
CA VAL A 46 3.90 -28.34 1.93
C VAL A 46 3.01 -28.27 0.68
N SER A 47 2.86 -29.43 0.04
CA SER A 47 2.10 -29.70 -1.18
C SER A 47 0.84 -30.49 -0.81
N ASP A 48 -0.30 -30.18 -1.45
CA ASP A 48 -1.43 -31.10 -1.56
C ASP A 48 -1.90 -31.15 -3.02
N LYS A 49 -2.03 -32.38 -3.53
CA LYS A 49 -2.56 -32.74 -4.85
C LYS A 49 -3.95 -33.33 -4.64
N GLU A 50 -4.88 -33.01 -5.52
CA GLU A 50 -5.96 -33.94 -5.90
C GLU A 50 -6.31 -33.81 -7.40
N SER A 51 -6.30 -34.98 -8.05
CA SER A 51 -6.74 -35.35 -9.41
C SER A 51 -8.30 -35.30 -9.52
N GLU A 52 -9.04 -35.33 -10.64
CA GLU A 52 -8.85 -35.80 -12.02
C GLU A 52 -10.12 -35.54 -12.90
N HIS A 53 -10.04 -35.92 -14.19
CA HIS A 53 -11.07 -36.13 -15.25
C HIS A 53 -11.43 -34.95 -16.20
N GLN A 54 -10.85 -34.89 -17.43
CA GLN A 54 -11.25 -35.52 -18.72
C GLN A 54 -12.46 -34.83 -19.42
N GLN A 55 -12.58 -34.63 -20.73
CA GLN A 55 -11.73 -34.64 -21.95
C GLN A 55 -12.68 -34.32 -23.13
N THR A 56 -12.37 -33.39 -24.05
CA THR A 56 -12.79 -33.36 -25.50
C THR A 56 -12.12 -32.17 -26.22
N LYS A 57 -11.09 -32.37 -27.08
CA LYS A 57 -11.09 -32.44 -28.57
C LYS A 57 -11.81 -31.25 -29.25
N GLU A 58 -11.33 -30.52 -30.25
CA GLU A 58 -10.19 -30.44 -31.18
C GLU A 58 -10.25 -28.97 -31.72
N ALA A 59 -9.17 -28.28 -32.07
CA ALA A 59 -8.72 -28.20 -33.45
C ALA A 59 -7.34 -27.52 -33.57
N THR A 60 -6.55 -28.15 -34.41
CA THR A 60 -5.20 -27.88 -34.90
C THR A 60 -4.94 -26.43 -35.33
N GLY A 61 -3.90 -25.83 -34.76
CA GLY A 61 -3.22 -24.64 -35.26
C GLY A 61 -1.74 -24.77 -34.94
N ASP A 62 -0.97 -25.17 -35.94
CA ASP A 62 0.47 -25.45 -35.92
C ASP A 62 1.27 -24.29 -35.31
N VAL A 63 1.82 -24.48 -34.10
CA VAL A 63 2.80 -23.56 -33.50
C VAL A 63 4.13 -24.28 -33.48
N SER A 64 4.93 -23.97 -34.49
CA SER A 64 6.35 -24.27 -34.57
C SER A 64 7.01 -23.88 -33.24
N SER A 65 7.37 -24.90 -32.48
CA SER A 65 8.09 -24.80 -31.22
C SER A 65 9.55 -24.55 -31.56
N GLN A 66 9.93 -23.28 -31.70
CA GLN A 66 11.34 -22.90 -31.65
C GLN A 66 11.69 -22.47 -30.24
N GLU A 67 12.58 -23.24 -29.63
CA GLU A 67 13.23 -22.91 -28.36
C GLU A 67 13.89 -21.52 -28.41
N PRO A 68 13.91 -20.75 -27.31
CA PRO A 68 14.36 -19.38 -27.33
C PRO A 68 15.88 -19.32 -27.19
N ASN A 69 16.60 -19.58 -28.27
CA ASN A 69 18.00 -19.21 -28.39
C ASN A 69 18.11 -17.83 -29.05
N GLU A 70 17.71 -16.77 -28.34
CA GLU A 70 18.00 -15.42 -28.78
C GLU A 70 18.31 -14.56 -27.56
N ALA A 71 19.56 -14.13 -27.45
CA ALA A 71 19.90 -12.94 -26.70
C ALA A 71 19.04 -11.79 -27.26
N ARG A 72 17.88 -11.56 -26.64
CA ARG A 72 16.93 -10.52 -27.02
C ARG A 72 17.71 -9.25 -27.26
N VAL A 73 17.68 -8.78 -28.51
CA VAL A 73 18.37 -7.56 -28.92
C VAL A 73 17.84 -6.43 -28.02
N ASN A 74 18.75 -5.80 -27.28
CA ASN A 74 18.46 -4.65 -26.43
C ASN A 74 17.67 -3.60 -27.24
N ARG A 75 16.55 -3.12 -26.70
CA ARG A 75 15.63 -2.22 -27.42
C ARG A 75 16.31 -0.94 -27.89
N PHE A 76 17.25 -0.41 -27.11
CA PHE A 76 18.01 0.77 -27.48
C PHE A 76 18.95 0.51 -28.65
N LYS A 77 19.68 -0.61 -28.67
CA LYS A 77 20.49 -1.01 -29.84
C LYS A 77 19.66 -1.20 -31.10
N LEU A 78 18.44 -1.72 -30.98
CA LEU A 78 17.51 -1.83 -32.10
C LEU A 78 17.09 -0.45 -32.60
N PHE A 79 16.76 0.47 -31.69
CA PHE A 79 16.46 1.86 -32.02
C PHE A 79 17.61 2.53 -32.78
N GLU A 80 18.85 2.48 -32.26
CA GLU A 80 20.03 3.05 -32.93
C GLU A 80 20.20 2.50 -34.34
N LYS A 81 20.08 1.17 -34.49
CA LYS A 81 20.19 0.49 -35.79
C LYS A 81 19.11 0.94 -36.78
N VAL A 82 17.87 1.09 -36.33
CA VAL A 82 16.75 1.54 -37.17
C VAL A 82 16.95 3.00 -37.58
N MET A 83 17.36 3.87 -36.66
CA MET A 83 17.60 5.29 -36.94
C MET A 83 18.74 5.48 -37.92
N GLN A 84 19.87 4.78 -37.72
CA GLN A 84 21.01 4.83 -38.61
C GLN A 84 20.65 4.35 -40.03
N LYS A 85 19.96 3.21 -40.16
CA LYS A 85 19.49 2.69 -41.46
C LYS A 85 18.49 3.63 -42.13
N SER A 86 17.63 4.28 -41.37
CA SER A 86 16.65 5.22 -41.92
C SER A 86 17.33 6.47 -42.47
N LEU A 87 18.33 6.99 -41.77
CA LEU A 87 19.16 8.11 -42.25
C LEU A 87 19.93 7.74 -43.52
N GLU A 88 20.54 6.56 -43.57
CA GLU A 88 21.23 6.08 -44.77
C GLU A 88 20.29 6.06 -45.99
N LYS A 89 19.11 5.45 -45.85
CA LYS A 89 18.09 5.44 -46.92
C LYS A 89 17.63 6.83 -47.32
N PHE A 90 17.51 7.75 -46.36
CA PHE A 90 17.13 9.13 -46.65
C PHE A 90 18.21 9.84 -47.48
N ILE A 91 19.49 9.65 -47.16
CA ILE A 91 20.61 10.23 -47.90
C ILE A 91 20.72 9.63 -49.31
N GLU A 92 20.44 8.34 -49.50
CA GLU A 92 20.39 7.71 -50.82
C GLU A 92 19.39 8.39 -51.77
N LEU A 93 18.26 8.87 -51.24
CA LEU A 93 17.28 9.62 -52.03
C LEU A 93 17.81 10.98 -52.49
N ALA A 94 18.76 11.56 -51.76
CA ALA A 94 19.40 12.84 -52.08
C ALA A 94 20.67 12.65 -52.94
N SER A 95 20.70 11.66 -53.83
CA SER A 95 21.88 11.34 -54.66
C SER A 95 22.32 12.49 -55.58
N PHE A 96 23.63 12.53 -55.88
CA PHE A 96 24.23 13.55 -56.76
C PHE A 96 23.60 13.56 -58.17
N HIS A 97 23.20 12.40 -58.68
CA HIS A 97 22.52 12.29 -59.97
C HIS A 97 21.22 13.10 -60.00
N ARG A 98 20.39 12.99 -58.94
CA ARG A 98 19.16 13.77 -58.85
C ARG A 98 19.48 15.25 -58.68
N PHE A 99 20.43 15.59 -57.82
CA PHE A 99 20.84 16.98 -57.57
C PHE A 99 21.33 17.68 -58.85
N SER A 100 22.27 17.08 -59.58
CA SER A 100 22.81 17.62 -60.83
C SER A 100 21.77 17.68 -61.96
N SER A 101 20.80 16.75 -61.98
CA SER A 101 19.70 16.76 -62.96
C SER A 101 18.74 17.94 -62.80
N VAL A 102 18.58 18.46 -61.58
CA VAL A 102 17.76 19.65 -61.27
C VAL A 102 18.54 20.92 -61.55
N PHE A 103 19.83 20.96 -61.20
CA PHE A 103 20.71 22.12 -61.39
C PHE A 103 21.57 22.04 -62.66
N ARG A 104 21.02 21.54 -63.77
CA ARG A 104 21.77 21.30 -65.03
C ARG A 104 22.57 22.50 -65.56
N PRO A 105 22.02 23.74 -65.61
CA PRO A 105 22.78 24.87 -66.15
C PRO A 105 24.07 25.14 -65.35
N LEU A 106 24.00 24.99 -64.03
CA LEU A 106 25.14 25.19 -63.13
C LEU A 106 26.14 24.02 -63.22
N TYR A 107 25.64 22.79 -63.29
CA TYR A 107 26.47 21.60 -63.47
C TYR A 107 27.31 21.67 -64.76
N LYS A 108 26.70 22.07 -65.89
CA LYS A 108 27.44 22.24 -67.17
C LYS A 108 28.56 23.28 -67.09
N LYS A 109 28.40 24.31 -66.26
CA LYS A 109 29.37 25.40 -66.13
C LYS A 109 30.57 25.00 -65.29
N ASN A 110 30.36 24.23 -64.22
CA ASN A 110 31.45 23.71 -63.39
C ASN A 110 31.02 22.43 -62.63
N PRO A 111 31.25 21.23 -63.20
CA PRO A 111 30.87 19.96 -62.59
C PRO A 111 31.53 19.74 -61.23
N GLN A 112 32.83 20.07 -61.12
CA GLN A 112 33.63 19.87 -59.91
C GLN A 112 33.13 20.71 -58.73
N LYS A 113 32.83 21.99 -58.96
CA LYS A 113 32.25 22.84 -57.91
C LYS A 113 30.88 22.33 -57.48
N MET A 114 30.06 21.85 -58.41
CA MET A 114 28.73 21.31 -58.11
C MET A 114 28.80 20.03 -57.26
N GLU A 115 29.75 19.14 -57.56
CA GLU A 115 30.01 17.93 -56.79
C GLU A 115 30.45 18.26 -55.36
N ASN A 116 31.36 19.23 -55.20
CA ASN A 116 31.80 19.69 -53.88
C ASN A 116 30.66 20.28 -53.05
N ILE A 117 29.78 21.10 -53.66
CA ILE A 117 28.61 21.68 -52.98
C ILE A 117 27.66 20.57 -52.51
N HIS A 118 27.38 19.59 -53.37
CA HIS A 118 26.50 18.46 -53.00
C HIS A 118 27.09 17.64 -51.86
N LYS A 119 28.39 17.34 -51.91
CA LYS A 119 29.08 16.61 -50.85
C LYS A 119 28.99 17.35 -49.51
N GLN A 120 29.28 18.66 -49.50
CA GLN A 120 29.15 19.50 -48.29
C GLN A 120 27.73 19.49 -47.75
N PHE A 121 26.73 19.69 -48.62
CA PHE A 121 25.32 19.66 -48.24
C PHE A 121 24.93 18.34 -47.58
N ILE A 122 25.34 17.20 -48.14
CA ILE A 122 25.03 15.88 -47.58
C ILE A 122 25.74 15.65 -46.24
N GLU A 123 27.00 16.06 -46.12
CA GLU A 123 27.76 15.95 -44.86
C GLU A 123 27.12 16.79 -43.75
N GLU A 124 26.77 18.05 -44.04
CA GLU A 124 26.10 18.94 -43.09
C GLU A 124 24.71 18.45 -42.71
N LEU A 125 23.91 18.01 -43.69
CA LEU A 125 22.57 17.47 -43.44
C LEU A 125 22.62 16.21 -42.59
N LYS A 126 23.51 15.26 -42.91
CA LYS A 126 23.68 14.03 -42.15
C LYS A 126 24.09 14.35 -40.72
N LYS A 127 25.07 15.24 -40.55
CA LYS A 127 25.56 15.66 -39.23
C LYS A 127 24.46 16.33 -38.41
N ALA A 128 23.74 17.29 -38.98
CA ALA A 128 22.67 17.99 -38.29
C ALA A 128 21.58 17.03 -37.80
N ILE A 129 21.15 16.09 -38.64
CA ILE A 129 20.15 15.08 -38.24
C ILE A 129 20.71 14.14 -37.15
N GLN A 130 21.97 13.70 -37.26
CA GLN A 130 22.59 12.86 -36.23
C GLN A 130 22.71 13.60 -34.90
N ASP A 131 23.17 14.84 -34.92
CA ASP A 131 23.29 15.69 -33.72
C ASP A 131 21.91 15.87 -33.06
N ASP A 132 20.85 16.10 -33.83
CA ASP A 132 19.50 16.24 -33.30
C ASP A 132 18.93 14.92 -32.75
N ILE A 133 19.19 13.78 -33.41
CA ILE A 133 18.83 12.46 -32.87
C ILE A 133 19.55 12.21 -31.54
N CYS A 134 20.85 12.50 -31.46
CA CYS A 134 21.62 12.35 -30.23
C CYS A 134 21.06 13.23 -29.10
N LYS A 135 20.76 14.51 -29.38
CA LYS A 135 20.11 15.40 -28.41
C LYS A 135 18.79 14.84 -27.92
N LEU A 136 17.91 14.38 -28.82
CA LEU A 136 16.61 13.80 -28.44
C LEU A 136 16.77 12.53 -27.58
N VAL A 137 17.79 11.70 -27.88
CA VAL A 137 18.11 10.52 -27.07
C VAL A 137 18.58 10.91 -25.67
N GLU A 138 19.44 11.92 -25.56
CA GLU A 138 19.98 12.42 -24.30
C GLU A 138 18.92 13.12 -23.45
N GLU A 139 18.21 14.10 -24.04
CA GLU A 139 17.11 14.86 -23.39
C GLU A 139 15.97 13.92 -22.94
N GLY A 140 15.62 12.96 -23.78
CA GLY A 140 14.59 11.96 -23.48
C GLY A 140 15.05 10.85 -22.54
N GLN A 141 16.35 10.80 -22.20
CA GLN A 141 16.99 9.69 -21.49
C GLN A 141 16.58 8.32 -22.06
N LEU A 142 16.54 8.22 -23.38
CA LEU A 142 15.86 7.12 -24.07
C LEU A 142 16.55 5.78 -23.81
N GLU A 143 17.89 5.77 -23.75
CA GLU A 143 18.67 4.58 -23.38
C GLU A 143 18.25 4.03 -22.02
N ALA A 144 18.21 4.89 -20.99
CA ALA A 144 17.81 4.49 -19.65
C ALA A 144 16.38 3.93 -19.64
N LYS A 145 15.41 4.62 -20.26
CA LYS A 145 14.01 4.19 -20.28
C LYS A 145 13.80 2.86 -21.01
N LEU A 146 14.46 2.66 -22.15
CA LEU A 146 14.37 1.40 -22.91
C LEU A 146 15.07 0.24 -22.17
N ASN A 147 16.19 0.51 -21.51
CA ASN A 147 16.87 -0.46 -20.66
C ASN A 147 16.03 -0.85 -19.44
N GLU A 148 15.35 0.10 -18.79
CA GLU A 148 14.39 -0.19 -17.72
C GLU A 148 13.20 -1.00 -18.22
N LEU A 149 12.68 -0.71 -19.43
CA LEU A 149 11.62 -1.51 -20.03
C LEU A 149 12.07 -2.96 -20.29
N ASP A 150 13.30 -3.16 -20.76
CA ASP A 150 13.90 -4.50 -20.91
C ASP A 150 13.99 -5.24 -19.56
N LYS A 151 14.28 -4.53 -18.46
CA LYS A 151 14.30 -5.11 -17.10
C LYS A 151 12.90 -5.48 -16.63
N LEU A 152 11.92 -4.59 -16.79
CA LEU A 152 10.54 -4.81 -16.40
C LEU A 152 9.90 -5.98 -17.15
N GLU A 153 10.16 -6.10 -18.46
CA GLU A 153 9.69 -7.23 -19.25
C GLU A 153 10.29 -8.55 -18.76
N ARG A 154 11.60 -8.58 -18.46
CA ARG A 154 12.25 -9.76 -17.91
C ARG A 154 11.63 -10.16 -16.56
N ALA A 155 11.36 -9.20 -15.68
CA ALA A 155 10.73 -9.45 -14.38
C ALA A 155 9.26 -9.91 -14.48
N ALA A 156 8.58 -9.62 -15.59
CA ALA A 156 7.18 -9.97 -15.80
C ALA A 156 6.98 -11.27 -16.61
N LYS A 157 8.05 -11.86 -17.16
CA LYS A 157 7.99 -12.96 -18.14
C LYS A 157 7.20 -14.18 -17.64
N ASP A 158 7.29 -14.48 -16.35
CA ASP A 158 6.68 -15.67 -15.74
C ASP A 158 5.29 -15.41 -15.13
N ARG A 159 4.71 -14.22 -15.36
CA ARG A 159 3.38 -13.88 -14.84
C ARG A 159 2.32 -14.27 -15.88
N PRO A 160 1.48 -15.31 -15.62
CA PRO A 160 0.50 -15.78 -16.60
C PRO A 160 -0.70 -14.84 -16.75
N ASN A 161 -0.96 -14.00 -15.75
CA ASN A 161 -2.11 -13.11 -15.74
C ASN A 161 -1.85 -11.84 -16.57
N PRO A 162 -2.88 -11.33 -17.28
CA PRO A 162 -2.78 -10.05 -17.95
C PRO A 162 -2.33 -8.95 -16.98
N ALA A 163 -1.38 -8.12 -17.43
CA ALA A 163 -0.95 -6.98 -16.65
C ALA A 163 -2.10 -5.98 -16.47
N TRP A 164 -2.22 -5.42 -15.27
CA TRP A 164 -3.23 -4.40 -14.95
C TRP A 164 -3.14 -3.21 -15.93
N ARG A 165 -4.30 -2.65 -16.26
CA ARG A 165 -4.47 -1.44 -17.06
C ARG A 165 -5.49 -0.56 -16.36
N PRO A 166 -5.31 0.77 -16.34
CA PRO A 166 -6.31 1.68 -15.81
C PRO A 166 -7.67 1.43 -16.47
N SER A 167 -8.74 1.32 -15.69
CA SER A 167 -10.09 1.17 -16.21
C SER A 167 -10.60 2.48 -16.83
N GLY A 168 -9.96 3.60 -16.47
CA GLY A 168 -10.40 4.94 -16.84
C GLY A 168 -11.38 5.53 -15.83
N ILE A 169 -11.68 4.80 -14.75
CA ILE A 169 -12.50 5.27 -13.62
C ILE A 169 -11.54 5.51 -12.45
N PRO A 170 -11.21 6.78 -12.13
CA PRO A 170 -10.20 7.10 -11.13
C PRO A 170 -10.45 6.42 -9.78
N GLU A 171 -11.69 6.42 -9.29
CA GLU A 171 -12.06 5.84 -8.01
C GLU A 171 -11.67 4.36 -7.93
N GLN A 172 -11.90 3.60 -9.00
CA GLN A 172 -11.56 2.18 -9.07
C GLN A 172 -10.05 1.96 -9.19
N ASP A 173 -9.38 2.76 -10.00
CA ASP A 173 -7.94 2.64 -10.22
C ASP A 173 -7.16 2.97 -8.93
N PHE A 174 -7.60 3.98 -8.18
CA PHE A 174 -7.03 4.35 -6.88
C PHE A 174 -7.26 3.29 -5.79
N CYS A 175 -8.39 2.59 -5.80
CA CYS A 175 -8.66 1.56 -4.80
C CYS A 175 -7.58 0.47 -4.77
N SER A 176 -7.06 0.06 -5.93
CA SER A 176 -6.00 -0.97 -6.01
C SER A 176 -4.72 -0.57 -5.27
N PHE A 177 -4.36 0.72 -5.35
CA PHE A 177 -3.19 1.28 -4.69
C PHE A 177 -3.40 1.49 -3.19
N LEU A 178 -4.59 1.92 -2.78
CA LEU A 178 -4.90 2.23 -1.38
C LEU A 178 -5.22 0.99 -0.53
N MET A 179 -5.71 -0.09 -1.15
CA MET A 179 -6.17 -1.29 -0.43
C MET A 179 -5.12 -1.88 0.53
N PRO A 180 -3.83 -2.02 0.17
CA PRO A 180 -2.83 -2.58 1.08
C PRO A 180 -2.62 -1.75 2.35
N TYR A 181 -2.71 -0.41 2.24
CA TYR A 181 -2.58 0.49 3.39
C TYR A 181 -3.75 0.33 4.36
N PHE A 182 -4.98 0.30 3.83
CA PHE A 182 -6.16 0.11 4.67
C PHE A 182 -6.22 -1.29 5.29
N GLN A 183 -5.79 -2.33 4.57
CA GLN A 183 -5.67 -3.67 5.14
C GLN A 183 -4.67 -3.71 6.30
N LYS A 184 -3.52 -3.04 6.17
CA LYS A 184 -2.53 -2.93 7.25
C LYS A 184 -3.10 -2.18 8.47
N GLN A 185 -3.82 -1.07 8.23
CA GLN A 185 -4.46 -0.31 9.30
C GLN A 185 -5.54 -1.14 10.01
N GLU A 186 -6.38 -1.84 9.25
CA GLU A 186 -7.42 -2.71 9.81
C GLU A 186 -6.81 -3.83 10.64
N ALA A 187 -5.76 -4.48 10.15
CA ALA A 187 -5.05 -5.53 10.89
C ALA A 187 -4.50 -5.01 12.22
N TYR A 188 -3.87 -3.84 12.22
CA TYR A 188 -3.38 -3.19 13.43
C TYR A 188 -4.51 -2.88 14.42
N MET A 189 -5.59 -2.25 13.97
CA MET A 189 -6.72 -1.91 14.82
C MET A 189 -7.39 -3.14 15.44
N ARG A 190 -7.50 -4.25 14.68
CA ARG A 190 -8.02 -5.51 15.22
C ARG A 190 -7.15 -6.07 16.35
N VAL A 191 -5.83 -5.93 16.26
CA VAL A 191 -4.93 -6.38 17.34
C VAL A 191 -5.11 -5.52 18.59
N GLU A 192 -5.12 -4.19 18.45
CA GLU A 192 -5.27 -3.30 19.61
C GLU A 192 -6.65 -3.46 20.27
N LEU A 193 -7.70 -3.61 19.46
CA LEU A 193 -9.06 -3.84 19.97
C LEU A 193 -9.16 -5.13 20.77
N LYS A 194 -8.55 -6.23 20.30
CA LYS A 194 -8.50 -7.50 21.05
C LYS A 194 -7.78 -7.35 22.38
N LYS A 195 -6.67 -6.60 22.41
CA LYS A 195 -5.92 -6.33 23.63
C LYS A 195 -6.76 -5.57 24.65
N ILE A 196 -7.40 -4.47 24.24
CA ILE A 196 -8.27 -3.66 25.11
C ILE A 196 -9.46 -4.50 25.62
N GLN A 197 -10.06 -5.33 24.77
CA GLN A 197 -11.14 -6.22 25.18
C GLN A 197 -10.71 -7.23 26.24
N ALA A 198 -9.53 -7.83 26.09
CA ALA A 198 -8.98 -8.77 27.07
C ALA A 198 -8.68 -8.08 28.41
N GLU A 199 -8.07 -6.89 28.39
CA GLU A 199 -7.80 -6.09 29.58
C GLU A 199 -9.09 -5.68 30.30
N ASN A 200 -10.10 -5.22 29.55
CA ASN A 200 -11.40 -4.86 30.10
C ASN A 200 -12.13 -6.06 30.71
N ALA A 201 -12.06 -7.23 30.08
CA ALA A 201 -12.65 -8.46 30.63
C ALA A 201 -11.98 -8.83 31.96
N ALA A 202 -10.65 -8.77 32.04
CA ALA A 202 -9.91 -9.05 33.27
C ALA A 202 -10.22 -8.03 34.38
N LEU A 203 -10.36 -6.74 34.03
CA LEU A 203 -10.75 -5.69 34.97
C LEU A 203 -12.19 -5.88 35.46
N ALA A 204 -13.12 -6.23 34.57
CA ALA A 204 -14.52 -6.50 34.93
C ALA A 204 -14.61 -7.67 35.92
N GLN A 205 -13.84 -8.74 35.71
CA GLN A 205 -13.76 -9.87 36.65
C GLN A 205 -13.24 -9.43 38.03
N LYS A 206 -12.18 -8.61 38.09
CA LYS A 206 -11.66 -8.09 39.36
C LYS A 206 -12.66 -7.21 40.10
N VAL A 207 -13.39 -6.35 39.37
CA VAL A 207 -14.44 -5.50 39.96
C VAL A 207 -15.56 -6.37 40.51
N GLN A 208 -15.99 -7.40 39.78
CA GLN A 208 -17.05 -8.31 40.23
C GLN A 208 -16.63 -9.05 41.50
N ALA A 209 -15.44 -9.65 41.52
CA ALA A 209 -14.90 -10.32 42.71
C ALA A 209 -14.79 -9.34 43.91
N GLY A 210 -14.38 -8.09 43.65
CA GLY A 210 -14.35 -7.04 44.68
C GLY A 210 -15.73 -6.72 45.25
N ARG A 211 -16.76 -6.62 44.40
CA ARG A 211 -18.15 -6.38 44.82
C ARG A 211 -18.69 -7.54 45.65
N GLU A 212 -18.39 -8.78 45.27
CA GLU A 212 -18.77 -9.97 46.03
C GLU A 212 -18.11 -10.00 47.42
N GLY A 213 -16.82 -9.66 47.50
CA GLY A 213 -16.11 -9.56 48.78
C GLY A 213 -16.65 -8.46 49.71
N ILE A 214 -17.08 -7.33 49.15
CA ILE A 214 -17.75 -6.26 49.91
C ILE A 214 -19.09 -6.77 50.44
N ALA A 215 -19.94 -7.34 49.58
CA ALA A 215 -21.25 -7.84 49.98
C ALA A 215 -21.16 -8.94 51.06
N GLU A 216 -20.13 -9.79 50.99
CA GLU A 216 -19.84 -10.78 52.03
C GLU A 216 -19.48 -10.12 53.37
N THR A 217 -18.60 -9.13 53.32
CA THR A 217 -18.17 -8.40 54.52
C THR A 217 -19.32 -7.64 55.16
N GLU A 218 -20.16 -6.98 54.36
CA GLU A 218 -21.38 -6.31 54.80
C GLU A 218 -22.32 -7.28 55.52
N ARG A 219 -22.56 -8.48 54.95
CA ARG A 219 -23.41 -9.50 55.57
C ARG A 219 -22.87 -9.97 56.92
N ARG A 220 -21.55 -10.19 57.02
CA ARG A 220 -20.90 -10.57 58.28
C ARG A 220 -21.06 -9.48 59.34
N ILE A 221 -20.84 -8.22 58.97
CA ILE A 221 -21.04 -7.08 59.87
C ILE A 221 -22.48 -7.05 60.36
N SER A 222 -23.47 -7.20 59.47
CA SER A 222 -24.89 -7.24 59.87
C SER A 222 -25.18 -8.37 60.86
N SER A 223 -24.69 -9.60 60.62
CA SER A 223 -24.86 -10.72 61.56
C SER A 223 -24.27 -10.43 62.92
N THR A 224 -23.02 -9.95 62.98
CA THR A 224 -22.39 -9.59 64.26
C THR A 224 -23.14 -8.47 64.97
N VAL A 225 -23.63 -7.46 64.24
CA VAL A 225 -24.45 -6.39 64.82
C VAL A 225 -25.74 -6.94 65.41
N ASP A 226 -26.40 -7.88 64.75
CA ASP A 226 -27.64 -8.48 65.24
C ASP A 226 -27.42 -9.40 66.44
N GLU A 227 -26.32 -10.18 66.44
CA GLU A 227 -25.88 -10.98 67.61
C GLU A 227 -25.59 -10.10 68.83
N TRP A 228 -24.91 -8.96 68.62
CA TRP A 228 -24.62 -7.99 69.68
C TRP A 228 -25.91 -7.38 70.23
N LYS A 229 -26.85 -6.97 69.36
CA LYS A 229 -28.16 -6.46 69.79
C LYS A 229 -28.93 -7.49 70.62
N ALA A 230 -28.93 -8.76 70.21
CA ALA A 230 -29.59 -9.83 70.96
C ALA A 230 -28.96 -10.02 72.35
N SER A 231 -27.62 -10.03 72.42
CA SER A 231 -26.88 -10.16 73.69
C SER A 231 -27.16 -8.99 74.64
N VAL A 232 -27.22 -7.77 74.12
CA VAL A 232 -27.59 -6.57 74.91
C VAL A 232 -29.02 -6.68 75.43
N ALA A 233 -29.98 -7.08 74.59
CA ALA A 233 -31.36 -7.26 75.00
C ALA A 233 -31.52 -8.36 76.09
N GLU A 234 -30.76 -9.45 76.00
CA GLU A 234 -30.72 -10.48 77.05
C GLU A 234 -30.16 -9.94 78.36
N PHE A 235 -29.08 -9.17 78.31
CA PHE A 235 -28.48 -8.54 79.48
C PHE A 235 -29.46 -7.55 80.14
N GLU A 236 -30.12 -6.70 79.35
CA GLU A 236 -31.16 -5.77 79.83
C GLU A 236 -32.30 -6.52 80.52
N ARG A 237 -32.76 -7.64 79.95
CA ARG A 237 -33.78 -8.50 80.56
C ARG A 237 -33.32 -9.09 81.88
N LEU A 238 -32.08 -9.58 81.97
CA LEU A 238 -31.52 -10.12 83.21
C LEU A 238 -31.37 -9.02 84.28
N ALA A 239 -30.88 -7.84 83.91
CA ALA A 239 -30.76 -6.70 84.81
C ALA A 239 -32.13 -6.30 85.38
N ALA A 240 -33.18 -6.24 84.55
CA ALA A 240 -34.55 -5.97 84.99
C ALA A 240 -35.12 -7.05 85.94
N SER A 241 -34.67 -8.30 85.83
CA SER A 241 -35.07 -9.38 86.76
C SER A 241 -34.37 -9.35 88.11
N LEU A 242 -33.20 -8.70 88.19
CA LEU A 242 -32.39 -8.55 89.40
C LEU A 242 -32.66 -7.23 90.12
N SER A 243 -33.29 -6.25 89.46
CA SER A 243 -33.81 -5.06 90.11
C SER A 243 -35.05 -5.43 90.94
N PRO A 244 -35.05 -5.21 92.28
CA PRO A 244 -36.22 -5.48 93.11
C PRO A 244 -37.39 -4.60 92.66
N ALA A 245 -38.53 -5.22 92.33
CA ALA A 245 -39.80 -4.52 92.34
C ALA A 245 -40.18 -4.28 93.82
N ASP A 246 -40.17 -3.02 94.22
CA ASP A 246 -40.70 -2.46 95.49
C ASP A 246 -40.24 -3.09 96.81
N VAL A 247 -39.21 -2.50 97.42
CA VAL A 247 -39.18 -2.28 98.88
C VAL A 247 -38.57 -0.92 99.15
N PHE A 248 -39.40 0.12 99.20
CA PHE A 248 -39.40 1.17 100.23
C PHE A 248 -40.69 1.99 100.03
N ASP A 249 -41.76 1.47 100.60
CA ASP A 249 -42.97 2.23 100.92
C ASP A 249 -42.84 2.64 102.39
N VAL A 250 -42.36 3.88 102.64
CA VAL A 250 -42.47 4.65 103.90
C VAL A 250 -42.43 6.14 103.55
#